data_AF-A0A917PLM9-F1
#
_entry.id   AF-A0A917PLM9-F1
#
_cell.length_a   1.000
_cell.length_b   1.000
_cell.length_c   1.000
_cell.angle_alpha   90.00
_cell.angle_beta   90.00
_cell.angle_gamma   90.00
#
_symmetry.space_group_name_H-M   'P 1'
#
loop_
_entity.id
_entity.type
_entity.pdbx_description
1 polymer ?
#
loop_
_entity_poly.entity_id
_entity_poly.type
_entity_poly.pdbx_seq_one_letter_code
_entity_poly.pdbx_strand_id
1 'polypeptide(L)'
;MQQTTITAEQARDNAMHASNGVDQMLATISREIDILSKAGRRSSTHSFSKENVSDDELRQTLDEMINRGFSVDRQANINGDLWTVRLTW
;
A
#
# COMPACT_ATOMS: atom_id res chain seq x y z
N MET A 1 22.44 -13.33 -20.91
CA MET A 1 21.47 -12.36 -20.38
C MET A 1 20.81 -13.02 -19.19
N GLN A 2 21.27 -12.73 -17.97
CA GLN A 2 20.81 -13.42 -16.77
C GLN A 2 19.57 -12.70 -16.26
N GLN A 3 18.40 -13.26 -16.57
CA GLN A 3 17.13 -12.80 -16.01
C GLN A 3 17.14 -13.16 -14.52
N THR A 4 17.17 -12.14 -13.67
CA THR A 4 17.03 -12.25 -12.23
C THR A 4 15.60 -12.71 -11.94
N THR A 5 15.39 -14.03 -11.93
CA THR A 5 14.19 -14.66 -11.43
C THR A 5 14.22 -14.49 -9.91
N ILE A 6 13.84 -13.30 -9.43
CA ILE A 6 13.60 -13.07 -8.02
C ILE A 6 12.37 -13.91 -7.68
N THR A 7 12.67 -15.02 -7.05
CA THR A 7 11.83 -16.17 -6.74
C THR A 7 10.50 -15.72 -6.12
N ALA A 8 9.39 -15.97 -6.80
CA ALA A 8 8.03 -15.80 -6.27
C ALA A 8 7.79 -16.56 -4.96
N GLU A 9 8.67 -17.52 -4.63
CA GLU A 9 8.65 -18.29 -3.39
C GLU A 9 9.20 -17.50 -2.20
N GLN A 10 10.11 -16.53 -2.38
CA GLN A 10 10.59 -15.68 -1.28
C GLN A 10 9.56 -14.64 -0.83
N ALA A 11 8.59 -14.29 -1.67
CA ALA A 11 7.47 -13.43 -1.30
C ALA A 11 6.45 -14.15 -0.39
N ARG A 12 6.41 -15.49 -0.43
CA ARG A 12 5.44 -16.27 0.37
C ARG A 12 5.87 -16.49 1.81
N ASP A 13 7.17 -16.62 2.07
CA ASP A 13 7.68 -16.97 3.40
C ASP A 13 7.67 -15.77 4.38
N ASN A 14 7.86 -14.54 3.89
CA ASN A 14 7.71 -13.32 4.71
C ASN A 14 6.25 -12.93 4.98
N ALA A 15 5.29 -13.47 4.22
CA ALA A 15 3.88 -13.09 4.34
C ALA A 15 3.26 -13.59 5.65
N MET A 16 3.66 -14.72 6.23
CA MET A 16 2.89 -15.33 7.33
C MET A 16 2.93 -14.58 8.67
N HIS A 17 3.87 -13.64 8.89
CA HIS A 17 4.00 -12.95 10.18
C HIS A 17 3.72 -11.43 10.13
N ALA A 18 3.78 -10.82 8.94
CA ALA A 18 3.45 -9.40 8.70
C ALA A 18 2.04 -9.18 8.07
N SER A 19 1.35 -10.27 7.68
CA SER A 19 0.13 -10.17 6.86
C SER A 19 -1.04 -9.43 7.51
N ASN A 20 -1.21 -9.44 8.83
CA ASN A 20 -2.44 -8.88 9.40
C ASN A 20 -2.54 -7.36 9.22
N GLY A 21 -1.46 -6.60 9.45
CA GLY A 21 -1.47 -5.14 9.28
C GLY A 21 -1.61 -4.73 7.81
N VAL A 22 -0.81 -5.36 6.94
CA VAL A 22 -0.81 -5.11 5.49
C VAL A 22 -2.15 -5.47 4.86
N ASP A 23 -2.72 -6.64 5.18
CA ASP A 23 -4.01 -7.07 4.64
C ASP A 23 -5.16 -6.17 5.11
N GLN A 24 -5.18 -5.76 6.38
CA GLN A 24 -6.17 -4.81 6.89
C GLN A 24 -6.07 -3.44 6.21
N MET A 25 -4.85 -2.94 5.96
CA MET A 25 -4.66 -1.71 5.20
C MET A 25 -5.16 -1.86 3.76
N LEU A 26 -4.82 -2.95 3.08
CA LEU A 26 -5.27 -3.23 1.71
C LEU A 26 -6.79 -3.38 1.61
N ALA A 27 -7.42 -4.04 2.56
CA ALA A 27 -8.88 -4.21 2.63
C ALA A 27 -9.58 -2.87 2.83
N THR A 28 -9.03 -2.02 3.71
CA THR A 28 -9.56 -0.67 3.98
C THR A 28 -9.46 0.20 2.75
N ILE A 29 -8.27 0.27 2.14
CA ILE A 29 -8.01 1.02 0.91
C ILE A 29 -8.93 0.53 -0.22
N SER A 30 -9.05 -0.79 -0.42
CA SER A 30 -9.88 -1.36 -1.49
C SER A 30 -11.36 -1.02 -1.32
N ARG A 31 -11.86 -1.04 -0.08
CA ARG A 31 -13.25 -0.64 0.23
C ARG A 31 -13.47 0.84 -0.05
N GLU A 32 -12.53 1.70 0.32
CA GLU A 32 -12.60 3.13 0.01
C GLU A 32 -12.56 3.40 -1.49
N ILE A 33 -11.70 2.69 -2.23
CA ILE A 33 -11.64 2.75 -3.70
C ILE A 33 -13.00 2.41 -4.33
N ASP A 34 -13.67 1.35 -3.89
CA ASP A 34 -15.00 0.97 -4.39
C ASP A 34 -16.04 2.08 -4.14
N ILE A 35 -16.06 2.64 -2.91
CA ILE A 35 -16.98 3.73 -2.54
C ILE A 35 -16.69 4.99 -3.37
N LEU A 36 -15.42 5.36 -3.51
CA LEU A 36 -14.99 6.54 -4.26
C LEU A 36 -15.24 6.37 -5.77
N SER A 37 -15.02 5.18 -6.31
CA SER A 37 -15.31 4.84 -7.71
C SER A 37 -16.80 4.95 -8.01
N LYS A 38 -17.66 4.46 -7.11
CA LYS A 38 -19.12 4.63 -7.21
C LYS A 38 -19.53 6.10 -7.16
N ALA A 39 -18.77 6.94 -6.47
CA ALA A 39 -18.96 8.39 -6.43
C ALA A 39 -18.30 9.14 -7.61
N GLY A 40 -17.69 8.44 -8.57
CA GLY A 40 -17.01 9.03 -9.74
C GLY A 40 -15.63 9.63 -9.46
N ARG A 41 -15.05 9.36 -8.29
CA ARG A 41 -13.69 9.79 -7.93
C ARG A 41 -12.65 8.75 -8.38
N ARG A 42 -11.49 9.23 -8.81
CA ARG A 42 -10.36 8.44 -9.33
C ARG A 42 -9.09 8.54 -8.47
N SER A 43 -9.20 9.17 -7.30
CA SER A 43 -8.09 9.26 -6.38
C SER A 43 -8.56 9.27 -4.93
N SER A 44 -7.76 8.67 -4.05
CA SER A 44 -7.94 8.67 -2.61
C SER A 44 -6.65 9.07 -1.91
N THR A 45 -6.75 9.73 -0.77
CA THR A 45 -5.59 10.08 0.06
C THR A 45 -5.76 9.40 1.41
N HIS A 46 -4.78 8.60 1.80
CA HIS A 46 -4.75 7.90 3.07
C HIS A 46 -3.56 8.39 3.90
N SER A 47 -3.78 8.52 5.20
CA SER A 47 -2.75 8.90 6.16
C SER A 47 -2.61 7.77 7.17
N PHE A 48 -1.42 7.22 7.29
CA PHE A 48 -1.08 6.15 8.22
C PHE A 48 -0.15 6.70 9.29
N SER A 49 -0.41 6.43 10.57
CA SER A 49 0.49 6.85 11.65
C SER A 49 1.75 5.99 11.67
N LYS A 50 2.93 6.62 11.75
CA LYS A 50 4.22 5.89 11.86
C LYS A 50 4.31 5.05 13.13
N GLU A 51 3.52 5.39 14.14
CA GLU A 51 3.43 4.66 15.41
C GLU A 51 2.63 3.34 15.30
N ASN A 52 1.73 3.25 14.32
CA ASN A 52 0.84 2.09 14.15
C ASN A 52 1.23 1.24 12.94
N VAL A 53 1.96 1.80 11.98
CA VAL A 53 2.36 1.14 10.74
C VAL A 53 3.87 1.26 10.58
N SER A 54 4.53 0.10 10.52
CA SER A 54 5.95 0.03 10.26
C SER A 54 6.26 0.50 8.83
N ASP A 55 7.44 1.09 8.61
CA ASP A 55 7.88 1.49 7.27
C ASP A 55 7.84 0.31 6.27
N ASP A 56 8.20 -0.89 6.71
CA ASP A 56 8.17 -2.07 5.87
C ASP A 56 6.74 -2.51 5.52
N GLU A 57 5.80 -2.46 6.48
CA GLU A 57 4.38 -2.77 6.22
C GLU A 57 3.77 -1.77 5.23
N LEU A 58 4.04 -0.47 5.42
CA LEU A 58 3.62 0.55 4.47
C LEU A 58 4.22 0.28 3.10
N ARG A 59 5.53 0.00 3.02
CA ARG A 59 6.21 -0.26 1.75
C ARG A 59 5.58 -1.46 1.03
N GLN A 60 5.30 -2.54 1.75
CA GLN A 60 4.62 -3.72 1.20
C GLN A 60 3.20 -3.38 0.70
N THR A 61 2.41 -2.62 1.47
CA THR A 61 1.08 -2.17 1.04
C THR A 61 1.15 -1.33 -0.24
N LEU A 62 2.11 -0.42 -0.34
CA LEU A 62 2.27 0.43 -1.51
C LEU A 62 2.75 -0.35 -2.74
N ASP A 63 3.66 -1.30 -2.54
CA ASP A 63 4.14 -2.19 -3.63
C ASP A 63 2.99 -3.04 -4.18
N GLU A 64 2.17 -3.61 -3.30
CA GLU A 64 0.96 -4.36 -3.69
C GLU A 64 -0.05 -3.49 -4.45
N MET A 65 -0.23 -2.23 -4.04
CA MET A 65 -1.09 -1.28 -4.76
C MET A 65 -0.53 -0.97 -6.15
N ILE A 66 0.78 -0.75 -6.29
CA ILE A 66 1.42 -0.52 -7.58
C ILE A 66 1.28 -1.76 -8.49
N ASN A 67 1.49 -2.96 -7.94
CA ASN A 67 1.35 -4.23 -8.66
C ASN A 67 -0.08 -4.45 -9.18
N ARG A 68 -1.08 -3.99 -8.42
CA ARG A 68 -2.50 -4.01 -8.83
C ARG A 68 -2.86 -2.94 -9.86
N GLY A 69 -1.92 -2.09 -10.27
CA GLY A 69 -2.10 -1.07 -11.30
C GLY A 69 -2.48 0.32 -10.77
N PHE A 70 -2.41 0.54 -9.45
CA PHE A 70 -2.68 1.85 -8.86
C PHE A 70 -1.42 2.73 -8.92
N SER A 71 -1.62 4.03 -9.19
CA SER A 71 -0.54 5.02 -9.06
C SER A 71 -0.47 5.53 -7.63
N VAL A 72 0.68 5.34 -6.98
CA VAL A 72 0.94 5.79 -5.60
C VAL A 72 1.84 7.02 -5.62
N ASP A 73 1.36 8.11 -5.03
CA ASP A 73 2.13 9.33 -4.75
C ASP A 73 2.33 9.46 -3.24
N ARG A 74 3.57 9.36 -2.77
CA ARG A 74 3.89 9.57 -1.36
C ARG A 74 4.06 11.06 -1.14
N GLN A 75 3.11 11.69 -0.44
CA GLN A 75 3.28 13.08 -0.08
C GLN A 75 4.28 13.15 1.08
N ALA A 76 5.35 13.92 0.86
CA ALA A 76 6.30 14.24 1.91
C ALA A 76 5.53 14.92 3.06
N ASN A 77 5.46 14.24 4.20
CA ASN A 77 4.68 14.74 5.31
C ASN A 77 5.35 15.96 5.94
N ILE A 78 4.57 17.00 6.13
CA ILE A 78 5.01 18.25 6.78
C ILE A 78 5.08 18.04 8.31
N ASN A 79 4.31 17.08 8.85
CA ASN A 79 4.36 16.62 10.23
C ASN A 79 4.96 15.20 10.25
N GLY A 80 6.12 15.04 10.89
CA GLY A 80 6.99 13.85 10.78
C GLY A 80 6.40 12.52 11.25
N ASP A 81 5.19 12.52 11.81
CA ASP A 81 4.56 11.41 12.53
C ASP A 81 3.53 10.63 11.69
N LEU A 82 3.21 11.11 10.49
CA LEU A 82 2.28 10.47 9.58
C LEU A 82 2.96 10.09 8.26
N TRP A 83 2.46 9.07 7.60
CA TRP A 83 2.72 8.72 6.21
C TRP A 83 1.49 9.06 5.40
N THR A 84 1.56 10.07 4.52
CA THR A 84 0.45 10.42 3.65
C THR A 84 0.72 9.90 2.25
N VAL A 85 -0.22 9.10 1.75
CA VAL A 85 -0.13 8.46 0.45
C VAL A 85 -1.39 8.75 -0.34
N ARG A 86 -1.21 9.18 -1.57
CA ARG A 86 -2.29 9.40 -2.53
C ARG A 86 -2.28 8.28 -3.54
N LEU A 87 -3.39 7.57 -3.64
CA LEU A 87 -3.66 6.53 -4.61
C LEU A 87 -4.51 7.10 -5.73
N THR A 88 -4.20 6.74 -6.97
CA THR A 88 -4.96 7.14 -8.17
C THR A 88 -5.16 5.93 -9.09
N TRP A 89 -6.35 5.80 -9.68
CA TRP A 89 -6.74 4.71 -10.60
C TRP A 89 -7.66 5.18 -11.73
#